data_AF-A0A7Y7ECS5-F1
#
_entry.id   AF-A0A7Y7ECS5-F1
#
_cell.length_a   1.000
_cell.length_b   1.000
_cell.length_c   1.000
_cell.angle_alpha   90.00
_cell.angle_beta   90.00
_cell.angle_gamma   90.00
#
_symmetry.space_group_name_H-M   'P 1'
#
loop_
_entity.id
_entity.type
_entity.pdbx_description
1 polymer ?
#
loop_
_entity_poly.entity_id
_entity_poly.type
_entity_poly.pdbx_seq_one_letter_code
_entity_poly.pdbx_strand_id
1 'polypeptide(L)' 'MMGKRHQFTKAQIERYVAAARAADPSAVIELVTDAGTVRILPDSAQQQEPDNPFDKWKSRRNEGQA' A
#
# COMPACT_ATOMS: atom_id res chain seq x y z
N MET A 1 -18.31 -27.28 -5.50
CA MET A 1 -19.29 -26.20 -5.75
C MET A 1 -18.52 -24.99 -6.27
N MET A 2 -18.80 -24.50 -7.48
CA MET A 2 -18.25 -23.21 -7.89
C MET A 2 -18.97 -22.12 -7.09
N GLY A 3 -18.26 -21.46 -6.18
CA GLY A 3 -18.80 -20.34 -5.41
C GLY A 3 -19.28 -19.26 -6.37
N LYS A 4 -20.49 -18.73 -6.14
CA LYS A 4 -21.04 -17.63 -6.94
C LYS A 4 -20.07 -16.46 -6.87
N ARG A 5 -19.37 -16.17 -7.98
CA ARG A 5 -18.48 -15.01 -8.09
C ARG A 5 -19.37 -13.78 -8.22
N HIS A 6 -19.41 -12.97 -7.17
CA HIS A 6 -20.16 -11.73 -7.17
C HIS A 6 -19.38 -10.65 -7.92
N GLN A 7 -20.03 -9.97 -8.86
CA GLN A 7 -19.47 -8.77 -9.44
C GLN A 7 -19.68 -7.60 -8.49
N PHE A 8 -18.59 -6.96 -8.08
CA PHE A 8 -18.64 -5.75 -7.27
C PHE A 8 -18.75 -4.52 -8.17
N THR A 9 -19.64 -3.62 -7.80
CA THR A 9 -19.70 -2.29 -8.40
C THR A 9 -18.50 -1.44 -7.97
N LYS A 10 -18.16 -0.42 -8.77
CA LYS A 10 -17.13 0.57 -8.42
C LYS A 10 -17.31 1.14 -7.00
N ALA A 11 -18.54 1.55 -6.66
CA ALA A 11 -18.86 2.14 -5.37
C ALA A 11 -18.74 1.16 -4.19
N GLN A 12 -18.80 -0.15 -4.43
CA GLN A 12 -18.53 -1.17 -3.40
C GLN A 12 -17.02 -1.36 -3.22
N ILE A 13 -16.27 -1.46 -4.32
CA ILE A 13 -14.81 -1.59 -4.29
C ILE A 13 -14.19 -0.41 -3.53
N GLU A 14 -14.59 0.82 -3.85
CA GLU A 14 -14.11 2.03 -3.16
C GLU A 14 -14.39 2.00 -1.66
N ARG A 15 -15.58 1.55 -1.25
CA ARG A 15 -15.94 1.41 0.17
C ARG A 15 -15.08 0.38 0.90
N TYR A 16 -14.85 -0.79 0.29
CA TYR A 16 -14.02 -1.82 0.91
C TYR A 16 -12.57 -1.39 1.02
N VAL A 17 -12.02 -0.74 -0.01
CA VAL A 17 -10.66 -0.19 0.00
C VAL A 17 -10.51 0.85 1.10
N ALA A 18 -11.44 1.79 1.20
CA ALA A 18 -11.41 2.84 2.22
C ALA A 18 -11.52 2.25 3.64
N ALA A 19 -12.42 1.29 3.86
CA ALA A 19 -12.59 0.63 5.15
C ALA A 19 -11.33 -0.16 5.56
N ALA A 20 -10.72 -0.90 4.63
CA ALA A 20 -9.48 -1.64 4.87
C ALA A 20 -8.34 -0.71 5.29
N ARG A 21 -8.15 0.42 4.57
CA ARG A 21 -7.11 1.41 4.86
C ARG A 21 -7.36 2.19 6.15
N ALA A 22 -8.62 2.40 6.52
CA ALA A 22 -8.98 3.03 7.79
C ALA A 22 -8.64 2.12 8.99
N ALA A 23 -8.77 0.80 8.83
CA ALA A 23 -8.41 -0.17 9.86
C ALA A 23 -6.89 -0.40 9.93
N ASP A 24 -6.23 -0.50 8.77
CA ASP A 24 -4.78 -0.62 8.65
C ASP A 24 -4.28 0.20 7.44
N PRO A 25 -3.57 1.32 7.67
CA PRO A 25 -3.03 2.14 6.60
C PRO A 25 -2.12 1.35 5.63
N SER A 26 -1.49 0.27 6.09
CA SER A 26 -0.60 -0.60 5.32
C SER A 26 -1.30 -1.79 4.65
N ALA A 27 -2.63 -1.90 4.77
CA ALA A 27 -3.39 -3.03 4.26
C ALA A 27 -3.08 -3.33 2.78
N VAL A 28 -2.70 -4.58 2.51
CA VAL A 28 -2.59 -5.11 1.15
C VAL A 28 -3.98 -5.47 0.64
N ILE A 29 -4.33 -4.99 -0.55
CA ILE A 29 -5.66 -5.23 -1.14
C ILE A 29 -5.49 -6.12 -2.37
N GLU A 30 -6.21 -7.23 -2.39
CA GLU A 30 -6.20 -8.19 -3.50
C GLU A 30 -7.60 -8.32 -4.11
N LEU A 31 -7.71 -8.01 -5.40
CA LEU A 31 -8.93 -8.11 -6.19
C LEU A 31 -8.79 -9.30 -7.14
N VAL A 32 -9.52 -10.37 -6.84
CA VAL A 32 -9.56 -11.58 -7.67
C VAL A 32 -10.68 -11.44 -8.69
N THR A 33 -10.32 -11.25 -9.96
CA THR A 33 -11.27 -11.10 -11.08
C THR A 33 -11.18 -12.31 -12.03
N ASP A 34 -12.09 -12.40 -12.99
CA ASP A 34 -12.04 -13.48 -14.00
C ASP A 34 -10.90 -13.28 -15.02
N ALA A 35 -10.47 -12.03 -15.23
CA ALA A 35 -9.33 -11.69 -16.09
C ALA A 35 -7.97 -11.87 -15.39
N GLY A 36 -7.96 -12.20 -14.10
CA GLY A 36 -6.76 -12.33 -13.28
C GLY A 36 -6.85 -11.58 -11.95
N THR A 37 -5.72 -11.48 -11.26
CA THR A 37 -5.63 -10.87 -9.93
C THR A 37 -4.95 -9.51 -10.00
N VAL A 38 -5.57 -8.50 -9.41
CA VAL A 38 -4.96 -7.17 -9.20
C VAL A 38 -4.56 -7.06 -7.73
N ARG A 39 -3.28 -6.80 -7.46
CA ARG A 39 -2.75 -6.62 -6.11
C ARG A 39 -2.27 -5.19 -5.92
N ILE A 40 -2.85 -4.50 -4.93
CA ILE A 40 -2.47 -3.14 -4.54
C ILE A 40 -1.65 -3.27 -3.27
N LEU A 41 -0.34 -3.09 -3.42
CA LEU A 41 0.60 -3.07 -2.31
C LEU A 41 0.68 -1.63 -1.77
N PRO A 42 0.87 -1.43 -0.45
CA PRO A 42 1.37 -0.15 0.02
C PRO A 42 2.69 0.16 -0.70
N ASP A 43 2.92 1.44 -0.99
CA ASP A 43 4.21 1.86 -1.52
C ASP A 43 5.28 1.53 -0.46
N SER A 44 6.24 0.67 -0.80
CA SER A 44 7.31 0.26 0.11
C SER A 44 8.26 1.42 0.48
N ALA A 45 7.97 2.63 0.00
CA ALA A 45 8.80 3.81 0.12
C ALA A 45 8.00 5.02 0.59
N GLN A 46 7.59 5.00 1.84
CA GLN A 46 7.81 6.19 2.66
C GLN A 46 8.87 5.79 3.68
N GLN A 47 10.11 5.69 3.20
CA GLN A 47 11.25 6.00 4.05
C GLN A 47 10.90 7.36 4.67
N GLN A 48 10.49 7.34 5.93
CA GLN A 48 10.31 8.57 6.68
C GLN A 48 11.60 9.35 6.49
N GLU A 49 11.54 10.51 5.82
CA GLU A 49 12.64 11.44 5.91
C GLU A 49 12.92 11.61 7.40
N PRO A 50 14.19 11.50 7.86
CA PRO A 50 14.44 11.63 9.27
C PRO A 50 13.91 12.97 9.75
N ASP A 51 12.91 12.95 10.64
CA ASP A 51 12.27 14.15 11.17
C ASP A 51 13.27 15.04 11.93
N ASN A 52 14.41 14.46 12.33
CA ASN A 52 15.45 15.11 13.12
C ASN A 52 16.61 15.67 12.25
N PRO A 53 16.97 16.95 12.40
CA PRO A 53 18.14 17.56 11.74
C PRO A 53 19.46 16.79 11.89
N PHE A 54 19.67 16.09 13.01
CA PHE A 54 20.88 15.31 13.25
C PHE A 54 20.95 14.06 12.35
N ASP A 55 19.82 13.41 12.10
CA ASP A 55 19.75 12.23 11.25
C ASP A 55 19.88 12.59 9.76
N LYS A 56 19.35 13.76 9.35
CA LYS A 56 19.62 14.35 8.02
C LYS A 56 21.10 14.70 7.80
N TRP A 57 21.83 15.07 8.86
CA TRP A 57 23.28 15.33 8.78
C TRP A 57 24.09 14.03 8.63
N LYS A 58 23.70 12.96 9.34
CA LYS A 58 24.36 11.64 9.23
C LYS A 58 24.22 11.03 7.84
N SER A 59 23.02 11.07 7.24
CA SER A 59 22.80 10.45 5.93
C SER A 59 23.66 11.09 4.84
N ARG A 60 23.73 12.43 4.80
CA ARG A 60 24.58 13.19 3.87
C ARG A 60 26.07 12.88 4.00
N ARG A 61 26.53 12.50 5.19
CA ARG A 61 27.96 12.20 5.43
C ARG A 61 28.35 10.83 4.90
N ASN A 62 27.42 9.88 4.94
CA ASN A 62 27.66 8.52 4.46
C ASN A 62 27.57 8.41 2.94
N GLU A 63 26.85 9.32 2.26
CA GLU A 63 26.79 9.40 0.79
C GLU A 63 28.11 9.87 0.14
N GLY A 64 29.00 10.52 0.90
CA GLY A 64 30.31 10.99 0.44
C GLY A 64 31.47 10.00 0.61
N GLN A 65 31.20 8.75 1.02
CA GLN A 65 32.22 7.69 1.21
C GLN A 65 32.02 6.46 0.30
N ALA A 66 31.18 6.55 -0.73
CA ALA A 66 31.01 5.51 -1.75
C ALA A 66 31.81 5.82 -3.02
#